data_AF-A0A7W7WVG1-F1
#
_entry.id   AF-A0A7W7WVG1-F1
#
_cell.length_a   1.000
_cell.length_b   1.000
_cell.length_c   1.000
_cell.angle_alpha   90.00
_cell.angle_beta   90.00
_cell.angle_gamma   90.00
#
_symmetry.space_group_name_H-M   'P 1'
#
loop_
_entity.id
_entity.type
_entity.pdbx_description
1 polymer ?
#
loop_
_entity_poly.entity_id
_entity_poly.type
_entity_poly.pdbx_seq_one_letter_code
_entity_poly.pdbx_strand_id
1 'polypeptide(L)'
;MTTPENHDPNVIDAEIVEQPAFTPDYTTDGVPNFDYVRDRIEQRSATAQGSVELAGIGNPEARSLDEQREERDKAARAKLDEIRRSLGQG
;
A
#
# COMPACT_ATOMS: atom_id res chain seq x y z
N MET A 1 -17.69 59.67 -13.92
CA MET A 1 -17.62 58.75 -15.07
C MET A 1 -17.41 57.36 -14.50
N THR A 2 -18.50 56.66 -14.23
CA THR A 2 -18.52 55.35 -13.58
C THR A 2 -18.28 54.28 -14.65
N THR A 3 -17.21 53.51 -14.52
CA THR A 3 -16.89 52.38 -15.41
C THR A 3 -18.03 51.36 -15.34
N PRO A 4 -18.52 50.80 -16.46
CA PRO A 4 -19.53 49.76 -16.39
C PRO A 4 -18.84 48.48 -15.92
N GLU A 5 -19.22 47.99 -14.74
CA GLU A 5 -18.85 46.65 -14.30
C GLU A 5 -19.53 45.63 -15.20
N ASN A 6 -18.74 44.92 -15.99
CA ASN A 6 -19.21 43.82 -16.82
C ASN A 6 -19.42 42.61 -15.91
N HIS A 7 -20.60 42.52 -15.31
CA HIS A 7 -21.00 41.41 -14.45
C HIS A 7 -21.44 40.24 -15.34
N ASP A 8 -20.47 39.41 -15.75
CA ASP A 8 -20.77 38.14 -16.41
C ASP A 8 -21.48 37.21 -15.40
N PRO A 9 -22.75 36.84 -15.63
CA PRO A 9 -23.53 36.03 -14.68
C PRO A 9 -22.98 34.61 -14.50
N ASN A 10 -21.99 34.19 -15.29
CA ASN A 10 -21.35 32.88 -15.15
C ASN A 10 -20.12 32.89 -14.25
N VAL A 11 -19.65 34.05 -13.80
CA VAL A 11 -18.52 34.14 -12.86
C VAL A 11 -19.09 34.13 -11.45
N ILE A 12 -19.07 32.94 -10.84
CA ILE A 12 -19.36 32.75 -9.43
C ILE A 12 -18.12 33.13 -8.63
N ASP A 13 -18.25 34.12 -7.75
CA ASP A 13 -17.21 34.45 -6.78
C ASP A 13 -16.97 33.23 -5.88
N ALA A 14 -15.82 32.58 -6.05
CA ALA A 14 -15.45 31.45 -5.20
C ALA A 14 -15.13 31.97 -3.80
N GLU A 15 -15.97 31.60 -2.82
CA GLU A 15 -15.67 31.81 -1.42
C GLU A 15 -14.35 31.10 -1.07
N ILE A 16 -13.39 31.86 -0.55
CA ILE A 16 -12.13 31.30 -0.06
C ILE A 16 -12.46 30.56 1.24
N VAL A 17 -12.66 29.24 1.12
CA VAL A 17 -12.77 28.37 2.29
C VAL A 17 -11.43 28.39 3.01
N GLU A 18 -11.45 28.70 4.32
CA GLU A 18 -10.26 28.67 5.16
C GLU A 18 -9.68 27.24 5.12
N GLN A 19 -8.53 27.09 4.45
CA GLN A 19 -7.89 25.80 4.29
C GLN A 19 -7.36 25.36 5.67
N PRO A 20 -7.61 24.11 6.10
CA PRO A 20 -7.10 23.64 7.37
C PRO A 20 -5.59 23.83 7.42
N ALA A 21 -5.09 24.31 8.56
CA ALA A 21 -3.67 24.57 8.75
C ALA A 21 -2.85 23.32 8.40
N PHE A 22 -1.84 23.48 7.54
CA PHE A 22 -0.93 22.39 7.20
C PHE A 22 -0.12 22.00 8.44
N THR A 23 -0.45 20.85 9.02
CA THR A 23 0.35 20.23 10.07
C THR A 23 1.50 19.46 9.41
N PRO A 24 2.77 19.74 9.76
CA PRO A 24 3.89 19.00 9.20
C PRO A 24 3.82 17.52 9.60
N ASP A 25 4.13 16.63 8.65
CA ASP A 25 4.14 15.17 8.82
C ASP A 25 5.05 14.69 9.96
N TYR A 26 6.10 15.46 10.25
CA TYR A 26 7.09 15.18 11.28
C TYR A 26 7.22 16.37 12.23
N THR A 27 7.49 16.07 13.50
CA THR A 27 7.95 17.06 14.48
C THR A 27 9.35 17.55 14.12
N THR A 28 9.79 18.63 14.76
CA THR A 28 11.16 19.15 14.61
C THR A 28 12.25 18.14 14.98
N ASP A 29 11.93 17.18 15.85
CA ASP A 29 12.83 16.11 16.27
C ASP A 29 12.80 14.91 15.31
N GLY A 30 12.02 15.00 14.22
CA GLY A 30 11.90 13.95 13.20
C GLY A 30 10.94 12.82 13.56
N VAL A 31 10.07 13.00 14.56
CA VAL A 31 9.07 12.00 14.95
C VAL A 31 7.81 12.20 14.09
N PRO A 32 7.27 11.17 13.41
CA PRO A 32 6.07 11.33 12.62
C PRO A 32 4.85 11.62 13.51
N ASN A 33 3.97 12.48 13.04
CA ASN A 33 2.70 12.75 13.70
C ASN A 33 1.74 11.54 13.54
N PHE A 34 0.68 11.49 14.35
CA PHE A 34 -0.24 10.36 14.35
C PHE A 34 -1.03 10.22 13.04
N ASP A 35 -1.46 11.33 12.45
CA ASP A 35 -2.26 11.32 11.23
C ASP A 35 -1.46 10.81 10.03
N TYR A 36 -0.20 11.21 9.90
CA TYR A 36 0.75 10.71 8.90
C TYR A 36 0.97 9.20 9.02
N VAL A 37 1.13 8.68 10.24
CA VAL A 37 1.25 7.23 10.46
C VAL A 37 -0.05 6.50 10.05
N ARG A 38 -1.21 7.06 10.41
CA ARG A 38 -2.51 6.49 10.06
C ARG A 38 -2.70 6.45 8.54
N ASP A 39 -2.54 7.57 7.86
CA ASP A 39 -2.70 7.69 6.42
C ASP A 39 -1.75 6.74 5.68
N ARG A 40 -0.51 6.61 6.17
CA ARG A 40 0.47 5.69 5.59
C ARG A 40 0.10 4.21 5.79
N ILE A 41 -0.50 3.85 6.91
CA ILE A 41 -1.01 2.50 7.14
C ILE A 41 -2.20 2.22 6.21
N GLU A 42 -3.14 3.16 6.12
CA GLU A 42 -4.33 3.04 5.26
C GLU A 42 -3.93 2.88 3.79
N GLN A 43 -2.99 3.69 3.30
CA GLN A 43 -2.46 3.58 1.94
C GLN A 43 -1.80 2.21 1.68
N ARG A 44 -1.01 1.71 2.62
CA ARG A 44 -0.39 0.37 2.52
C ARG A 44 -1.43 -0.73 2.56
N SER A 45 -2.42 -0.62 3.43
CA SER A 45 -3.50 -1.60 3.54
C SER A 45 -4.32 -1.68 2.25
N ALA A 46 -4.72 -0.55 1.70
CA ALA A 46 -5.44 -0.48 0.43
C ALA A 46 -4.62 -1.07 -0.72
N THR A 47 -3.31 -0.77 -0.77
CA THR A 47 -2.41 -1.34 -1.78
C THR A 47 -2.24 -2.85 -1.61
N ALA A 48 -2.08 -3.34 -0.37
CA ALA A 48 -1.90 -4.75 -0.08
C ALA A 48 -3.13 -5.57 -0.51
N GLN A 49 -4.34 -5.08 -0.21
CA GLN A 49 -5.59 -5.73 -0.63
C GLN A 49 -5.66 -5.89 -2.16
N GLY A 50 -5.34 -4.84 -2.92
CA GLY A 50 -5.30 -4.92 -4.38
C GLY A 50 -4.16 -5.78 -4.93
N SER A 51 -3.00 -5.83 -4.25
CA SER A 51 -1.82 -6.55 -4.73
C SER A 51 -1.96 -8.07 -4.74
N VAL A 52 -2.69 -8.64 -3.79
CA VAL A 52 -2.95 -10.10 -3.73
C VAL A 52 -3.83 -10.53 -4.89
N GLU A 53 -4.86 -9.74 -5.20
CA GLU A 53 -5.72 -10.00 -6.36
C GLU A 53 -4.95 -9.81 -7.67
N LEU A 54 -4.14 -8.75 -7.79
CA LEU A 54 -3.33 -8.51 -8.99
C LEU A 54 -2.29 -9.62 -9.22
N ALA A 55 -1.67 -10.15 -8.16
CA ALA A 55 -0.79 -11.30 -8.24
C ALA A 55 -1.53 -12.57 -8.69
N GLY A 56 -2.79 -12.73 -8.28
CA GLY A 56 -3.68 -13.83 -8.69
C GLY A 56 -4.20 -13.71 -10.13
N ILE A 57 -4.34 -12.51 -10.67
CA ILE A 57 -4.80 -12.27 -12.06
C ILE A 57 -3.62 -12.49 -13.03
N GLY A 58 -3.23 -13.75 -13.19
CA GLY A 58 -2.56 -14.25 -14.39
C GLY A 58 -1.14 -13.77 -14.69
N ASN A 59 -0.49 -12.98 -13.83
CA ASN A 59 0.90 -12.53 -14.08
C ASN A 59 1.84 -13.77 -14.17
N PRO A 60 2.51 -14.01 -15.31
CA PRO A 60 3.43 -15.15 -15.47
C PRO A 60 4.59 -15.14 -14.45
N GLU A 61 5.03 -13.97 -14.00
CA GLU A 61 6.07 -13.84 -12.96
C GLU A 61 5.55 -14.34 -11.60
N ALA A 62 4.29 -14.04 -11.25
CA ALA A 62 3.68 -14.52 -10.01
C ALA A 62 3.53 -16.05 -10.00
N ARG A 63 3.09 -16.65 -11.12
CA ARG A 63 3.05 -18.11 -11.28
C ARG A 63 4.42 -18.76 -11.05
N SER A 64 5.49 -18.19 -11.61
CA SER A 64 6.84 -18.71 -11.41
C SER A 64 7.34 -18.63 -9.96
N LEU A 65 6.91 -17.62 -9.19
CA LEU A 65 7.27 -17.49 -7.77
C LEU A 65 6.54 -18.53 -6.91
N ASP A 66 5.28 -18.81 -7.23
CA ASP A 66 4.51 -19.84 -6.53
C ASP A 66 5.03 -21.24 -6.84
N GLU A 67 5.37 -21.54 -8.10
CA GLU A 67 6.04 -22.78 -8.49
C GLU A 67 7.36 -22.99 -7.70
N GLN A 68 8.18 -21.93 -7.58
CA GLN A 68 9.42 -21.98 -6.79
C GLN A 68 9.17 -22.19 -5.29
N ARG A 69 8.04 -21.73 -4.75
CA ARG A 69 7.64 -21.98 -3.35
C ARG A 69 7.23 -23.43 -3.17
N GLU A 70 6.38 -23.95 -4.05
CA GLU A 70 5.94 -25.34 -4.02
C GLU A 70 7.11 -26.32 -4.13
N GLU A 71 8.07 -26.04 -5.02
CA GLU A 71 9.26 -26.88 -5.18
C GLU A 71 10.12 -26.87 -3.92
N ARG A 72 10.34 -25.70 -3.30
CA ARG A 72 11.07 -25.57 -2.03
C ARG A 72 10.37 -26.34 -0.91
N ASP A 73 9.05 -26.22 -0.81
CA ASP A 73 8.27 -26.89 0.22
C ASP A 73 8.30 -28.41 0.05
N LYS A 74 8.22 -28.89 -1.19
CA LYS A 74 8.37 -30.32 -1.51
C LYS A 74 9.76 -30.82 -1.13
N ALA A 75 10.81 -30.08 -1.48
CA ALA A 75 12.18 -30.43 -1.11
C ALA A 75 12.40 -30.45 0.41
N ALA A 76 11.86 -29.45 1.12
CA ALA A 76 11.91 -29.39 2.57
C ALA A 76 11.19 -30.58 3.22
N ARG A 77 9.99 -30.92 2.75
CA ARG A 77 9.23 -32.10 3.22
C ARG A 77 10.01 -33.40 2.97
N ALA A 78 10.55 -33.58 1.78
CA ALA A 78 11.35 -34.76 1.44
C ALA A 78 12.57 -34.91 2.35
N LYS A 79 13.27 -33.80 2.65
CA LYS A 79 14.41 -33.79 3.56
C LYS A 79 14.00 -34.11 5.00
N LEU A 80 12.88 -33.56 5.48
CA LEU A 80 12.36 -33.89 6.81
C LEU A 80 12.01 -35.37 6.94
N ASP A 81 11.44 -35.97 5.91
CA ASP A 81 11.12 -37.40 5.91
C ASP A 81 12.37 -38.28 5.91
N GLU A 82 13.42 -37.87 5.21
CA GLU A 82 14.73 -38.51 5.27
C GLU A 82 15.30 -38.48 6.70
N ILE A 83 15.31 -37.31 7.33
CA ILE A 83 15.80 -37.15 8.72
C ILE A 83 14.98 -38.02 9.69
N ARG A 84 13.65 -38.04 9.58
CA ARG A 84 12.79 -38.89 10.41
C ARG A 84 13.12 -40.36 10.27
N ARG A 85 13.38 -40.83 9.04
CA ARG A 85 13.81 -42.22 8.81
C ARG A 85 15.16 -42.50 9.45
N SER A 86 16.15 -41.62 9.29
CA SER A 86 17.47 -41.78 9.90
C SER A 86 17.45 -41.80 11.42
N LEU A 87 16.55 -41.03 12.05
CA LEU A 87 16.39 -41.00 13.51
C LEU A 87 15.59 -42.19 14.06
N GLY A 88 14.63 -42.74 13.29
CA GLY A 88 13.84 -43.90 13.70
C GLY A 88 14.49 -45.25 13.43
N GLN A 89 15.64 -45.28 12.75
CA GLN A 89 16.40 -46.49 12.42
C GLN A 89 17.65 -46.68 13.30
N GLY A 90 17.71 -46.01 14.46
CA GLY A 90 18.75 -46.14 15.48
C GLY A 90 18.24 -46.78 16.76
#